data_AF-A0A2V8MTG0-F1
#
_entry.id   AF-A0A2V8MTG0-F1
#
_cell.length_a   1.000
_cell.length_b   1.000
_cell.length_c   1.000
_cell.angle_alpha   90.00
_cell.angle_beta   90.00
_cell.angle_gamma   90.00
#
_symmetry.space_group_name_H-M   'P 1'
#
loop_
_entity.id
_entity.type
_entity.pdbx_description
1 polymer ?
#
loop_
_entity_poly.entity_id
_entity_poly.type
_entity_poly.pdbx_seq_one_letter_code
_entity_poly.pdbx_strand_id
1 'polypeptide(L)' 'MADFAYGVTFLMLKPKSATLHDGDTAPDFALPTAERKIVRLSDYRGKTAVIVFIRGTW' A
#
# COMPACT_ATOMS: atom_id res chain seq x y z
N MET A 1 28.10 -15.98 -19.28
CA MET A 1 28.86 -14.79 -18.88
C MET A 1 27.89 -13.61 -18.97
N ALA A 2 27.79 -12.83 -17.91
CA ALA A 2 26.67 -11.94 -17.62
C ALA A 2 26.48 -10.81 -18.65
N ASP A 3 25.22 -10.48 -18.95
CA ASP A 3 24.84 -9.09 -19.22
C ASP A 3 23.45 -8.81 -18.61
N PHE A 4 23.48 -7.92 -17.63
CA PHE A 4 22.45 -7.62 -16.66
C PHE A 4 21.52 -6.55 -17.23
N ALA A 5 20.58 -6.95 -18.09
CA ALA A 5 19.52 -6.06 -18.54
C ALA A 5 18.41 -5.97 -17.48
N TYR A 6 18.69 -5.27 -16.37
CA TYR A 6 17.67 -4.72 -15.46
C TYR A 6 16.98 -3.53 -16.15
N GLY A 7 16.40 -3.79 -17.32
CA GLY A 7 15.53 -2.88 -18.03
C GLY A 7 14.10 -3.32 -17.80
N VAL A 8 13.25 -2.33 -17.51
CA VAL A 8 11.79 -2.38 -17.54
C VAL A 8 11.10 -2.98 -16.32
N THR A 9 10.26 -2.14 -15.69
CA THR A 9 9.23 -2.41 -14.66
C THR A 9 9.54 -1.98 -13.22
N PHE A 10 10.32 -0.91 -13.04
CA PHE A 10 9.98 0.05 -11.98
C PHE A 10 9.37 1.27 -12.66
N LEU A 11 8.12 1.12 -13.13
CA LEU A 11 7.28 2.28 -13.35
C LEU A 11 7.26 2.99 -12.00
N MET A 12 7.96 4.12 -11.96
CA MET A 12 7.91 5.12 -10.93
C MET A 12 6.45 5.56 -10.83
N LEU A 13 5.64 4.78 -10.10
CA LEU A 13 4.31 5.14 -9.69
C LEU A 13 4.55 6.34 -8.77
N LYS A 14 4.53 7.55 -9.35
CA LYS A 14 4.31 8.75 -8.56
C LYS A 14 3.11 8.39 -7.68
N PRO A 15 3.23 8.39 -6.34
CA PRO A 15 2.07 8.20 -5.52
C PRO A 15 1.14 9.33 -5.96
N LYS A 16 0.08 8.98 -6.70
CA LYS A 16 -1.00 9.92 -6.92
C LYS A 16 -1.54 10.09 -5.53
N SER A 17 -1.12 11.17 -4.88
CA SER A 17 -1.74 11.69 -3.68
C SER A 17 -3.15 12.07 -4.12
N ALA A 18 -4.00 11.06 -4.24
CA ALA A 18 -5.41 11.22 -4.45
C ALA A 18 -5.90 11.69 -3.09
N THR A 19 -6.23 12.97 -3.00
CA THR A 19 -7.17 13.41 -1.98
C THR A 19 -8.40 12.51 -2.14
N LEU A 20 -8.66 11.69 -1.13
CA LEU A 20 -9.83 10.82 -1.09
C LEU A 20 -11.05 11.68 -0.81
N HIS A 21 -12.09 11.49 -1.60
CA HIS A 21 -13.42 12.06 -1.36
C HIS A 21 -14.37 10.95 -0.89
N ASP A 22 -15.50 11.35 -0.33
CA ASP A 22 -16.54 10.40 0.08
C ASP A 22 -17.03 9.58 -1.13
N GLY A 23 -17.11 8.26 -0.95
CA GLY A 23 -17.49 7.33 -2.02
C GLY A 23 -16.33 6.84 -2.88
N ASP A 24 -15.13 7.41 -2.77
CA ASP A 24 -13.95 6.90 -3.46
C ASP A 24 -13.59 5.49 -2.95
N THR A 25 -13.16 4.63 -3.87
CA THR A 25 -12.61 3.34 -3.49
C THR A 25 -11.26 3.55 -2.81
N ALA A 26 -11.13 3.09 -1.55
CA ALA A 26 -9.87 3.16 -0.82
C ALA A 26 -8.75 2.40 -1.57
N PRO A 27 -7.58 3.04 -1.77
CA PRO A 27 -6.45 2.43 -2.47
C PRO A 27 -5.89 1.25 -1.69
N ASP A 28 -5.48 0.20 -2.40
CA ASP A 28 -4.82 -0.94 -1.77
C ASP A 28 -3.42 -0.54 -1.30
N PHE A 29 -3.10 -0.92 -0.06
CA PHE A 29 -1.78 -0.73 0.53
C PHE A 29 -1.41 -1.95 1.36
N ALA A 30 -0.10 -2.14 1.56
CA ALA A 30 0.44 -3.23 2.37
C ALA A 30 1.25 -2.65 3.54
N LEU A 31 1.00 -3.13 4.75
CA LEU A 31 1.73 -2.74 5.96
C LEU A 31 2.23 -3.99 6.70
N PRO A 32 3.38 -3.89 7.38
CA PRO A 32 3.79 -4.90 8.34
C PRO A 32 2.94 -4.81 9.61
N THR A 33 2.59 -5.96 10.18
CA THR A 33 2.06 -6.06 11.54
C THR A 33 3.19 -6.02 12.57
N ALA A 34 2.84 -5.96 13.86
CA ALA A 34 3.82 -6.04 14.94
C ALA A 34 4.64 -7.35 14.90
N GLU A 35 4.04 -8.43 14.39
CA GLU A 35 4.65 -9.75 14.21
C GLU A 35 5.44 -9.86 12.89
N ARG A 36 5.68 -8.74 12.20
CA ARG A 36 6.38 -8.67 10.90
C ARG A 36 5.68 -9.41 9.76
N LYS A 37 4.40 -9.72 9.89
CA LYS A 37 3.59 -10.25 8.79
C LYS A 37 3.15 -9.10 7.90
N ILE A 38 3.21 -9.27 6.58
CA ILE A 38 2.61 -8.30 5.66
C ILE A 38 1.10 -8.55 5.57
N VAL A 39 0.32 -7.49 5.75
CA VAL A 39 -1.14 -7.47 5.54
C VAL A 39 -1.50 -6.40 4.53
N ARG A 40 -2.48 -6.68 3.68
CA ARG A 40 -2.99 -5.74 2.67
C ARG A 40 -4.39 -5.27 3.03
N LEU A 41 -4.78 -4.07 2.59
CA LEU A 41 -6.16 -3.61 2.75
C LEU A 41 -7.15 -4.54 2.03
N SER A 42 -6.76 -5.05 0.85
CA SER A 42 -7.53 -6.03 0.08
C SER A 42 -7.83 -7.33 0.83
N ASP A 43 -7.03 -7.70 1.83
CA ASP A 43 -7.31 -8.88 2.67
C ASP A 43 -8.58 -8.71 3.52
N TYR A 44 -9.07 -7.48 3.69
CA TYR A 44 -10.26 -7.13 4.46
C TYR A 44 -11.51 -6.87 3.59
N ARG A 45 -11.49 -7.22 2.31
CA ARG A 45 -12.66 -7.09 1.42
C ARG A 45 -13.87 -7.85 1.97
N GLY A 46 -15.07 -7.31 1.73
CA GLY A 46 -16.33 -7.84 2.27
C GLY A 46 -16.59 -7.52 3.73
N LYS A 47 -15.71 -6.74 4.39
CA LYS A 47 -15.89 -6.26 5.76
C LYS A 47 -15.83 -4.73 5.80
N THR A 48 -16.56 -4.12 6.74
CA THR A 48 -16.40 -2.70 7.06
C THR A 48 -15.13 -2.55 7.90
N ALA A 49 -14.15 -1.79 7.40
CA ALA A 49 -12.89 -1.52 8.08
C ALA A 49 -12.74 -0.03 8.36
N VAL A 50 -12.26 0.31 9.56
CA VAL A 50 -11.88 1.67 9.93
C VAL A 50 -10.36 1.74 9.97
N ILE A 51 -9.78 2.70 9.24
CA ILE A 51 -8.32 2.87 9.14
C ILE A 51 -7.94 4.12 9.92
N VAL A 52 -7.02 3.98 10.88
CA VAL A 52 -6.52 5.07 11.70
C VAL A 52 -5.02 5.21 11.47
N PHE A 53 -4.59 6.37 10.96
CA PHE A 53 -3.17 6.69 10.83
C PHE A 53 -2.70 7.44 12.07
N ILE A 54 -1.95 6.75 12.92
CA ILE A 54 -1.32 7.35 14.09
C ILE A 54 0.13 7.74 13.77
N ARG A 55 0.57 8.92 14.23
CA ARG A 55 1.99 9.28 14.22
C ARG A 55 2.68 8.43 15.27
N GLY A 56 3.48 7.46 14.84
CA GLY A 56 4.36 6.70 15.75
C GLY A 56 5.50 7.59 16.21
N THR A 57 5.29 8.34 17.28
CA THR A 57 6.38 8.97 18.04
C THR A 57 6.75 8.03 19.18
N TRP A 58 8.02 7.61 19.23
CA TRP A 58 8.62 6.98 20.39
C TRP A 58 9.44 8.01 21.17
#